data_AF-A0A7V2YC27-F1
#
_entry.id   AF-A0A7V2YC27-F1
#
_cell.length_a   1.000
_cell.length_b   1.000
_cell.length_c   1.000
_cell.angle_alpha   90.00
_cell.angle_beta   90.00
_cell.angle_gamma   90.00
#
_symmetry.space_group_name_H-M   'P 1'
#
loop_
_entity.id
_entity.type
_entity.pdbx_description
1 polymer ?
#
loop_
_entity_poly.entity_id
_entity_poly.type
_entity_poly.pdbx_seq_one_letter_code
_entity_poly.pdbx_strand_id
1 'polypeptide(L)'
;MLEGKRKAQAAWWILGSRRLALESLELNISGSESGYMQVHATAILRGRVSGLSPGDQDVEIELEVDGARYRIAHAQVFDVDLLASGESLVQVTGVLEPVGLPEKAHRGGLQ
;
A
#
# COMPACT_ATOMS: atom_id res chain seq x y z
N MET A 1 14.43 6.83 -8.40
CA MET A 1 14.17 7.20 -7.00
C MET A 1 12.68 7.52 -6.88
N LEU A 2 11.94 6.81 -6.03
CA LEU A 2 10.46 6.82 -5.98
C LEU A 2 9.86 7.79 -4.94
N GLU A 3 10.68 8.64 -4.32
CA GLU A 3 10.26 9.49 -3.21
C GLU A 3 9.23 10.58 -3.60
N GLY A 4 8.47 10.99 -2.59
CA GLY A 4 7.45 12.04 -2.66
C GLY A 4 6.03 11.50 -2.79
N LYS A 5 5.10 12.39 -3.14
CA LYS A 5 3.69 12.06 -3.30
C LYS A 5 3.41 11.37 -4.64
N ARG A 6 2.64 10.29 -4.62
CA ARG A 6 2.20 9.55 -5.81
C ARG A 6 0.75 9.13 -5.68
N LYS A 7 0.05 9.00 -6.80
CA LYS A 7 -1.28 8.41 -6.88
C LYS A 7 -1.18 7.09 -7.63
N ALA A 8 -1.74 6.04 -7.07
CA ALA A 8 -1.78 4.75 -7.75
C ALA A 8 -2.70 4.83 -8.97
N GLN A 9 -2.29 4.23 -10.09
CA GLN A 9 -3.17 4.08 -11.25
C GLN A 9 -4.27 3.05 -10.98
N ALA A 10 -3.95 2.01 -10.23
CA ALA A 10 -4.87 1.01 -9.74
C ALA A 10 -4.39 0.50 -8.38
N ALA A 11 -5.33 0.18 -7.49
CA ALA A 11 -4.98 -0.38 -6.20
C ALA A 11 -6.08 -1.31 -5.68
N TRP A 12 -5.66 -2.27 -4.86
CA TRP A 12 -6.53 -3.28 -4.31
C TRP A 12 -6.15 -3.60 -2.88
N TRP A 13 -7.17 -3.67 -2.04
CA TRP A 13 -7.07 -4.20 -0.69
C TRP A 13 -7.14 -5.73 -0.73
N ILE A 14 -6.22 -6.39 -0.03
CA ILE A 14 -6.17 -7.85 0.08
C ILE A 14 -6.60 -8.25 1.50
N LEU A 15 -7.73 -8.99 1.61
CA LEU A 15 -8.25 -9.54 2.88
C LEU A 15 -8.32 -11.06 2.76
N GLY A 16 -7.29 -11.76 3.22
CA GLY A 16 -7.16 -13.19 3.01
C GLY A 16 -7.15 -13.51 1.51
N SER A 17 -8.14 -14.28 1.02
CA SER A 17 -8.28 -14.59 -0.41
C SER A 17 -9.08 -13.55 -1.21
N ARG A 18 -9.65 -12.53 -0.55
CA ARG A 18 -10.49 -11.53 -1.20
C ARG A 18 -9.66 -10.35 -1.66
N ARG A 19 -9.91 -9.90 -2.89
CA ARG A 19 -9.33 -8.69 -3.47
C ARG A 19 -10.44 -7.66 -3.72
N LEU A 20 -10.34 -6.51 -3.07
CA LEU A 20 -11.30 -5.41 -3.18
C LEU A 20 -10.63 -4.23 -3.90
N ALA A 21 -11.21 -3.77 -5.00
CA ALA A 21 -10.68 -2.61 -5.70
C ALA A 21 -10.86 -1.34 -4.86
N LEU A 22 -9.83 -0.50 -4.85
CA LEU A 22 -9.85 0.83 -4.24
C LEU A 22 -10.27 1.85 -5.27
N GLU A 23 -11.08 2.83 -4.87
CA GLU A 23 -11.48 3.94 -5.75
C GLU A 23 -10.28 4.86 -6.00
N SER A 24 -9.51 5.10 -4.95
CA SER A 24 -8.26 5.85 -5.04
C SER A 24 -7.30 5.46 -3.93
N LEU A 25 -6.00 5.54 -4.24
CA LEU A 25 -4.92 5.39 -3.27
C LEU A 25 -3.86 6.47 -3.52
N GLU A 26 -3.65 7.32 -2.53
CA GLU A 26 -2.57 8.30 -2.51
C GLU A 26 -1.47 7.86 -1.56
N LEU A 27 -0.22 8.08 -1.95
CA LEU A 27 0.98 7.59 -1.28
C LEU A 27 1.88 8.77 -0.99
N ASN A 28 2.43 8.83 0.21
CA ASN A 28 3.57 9.64 0.54
C ASN A 28 4.74 8.71 0.85
N ILE A 29 5.73 8.67 -0.06
CA ILE A 29 6.85 7.74 -0.04
C ILE A 29 8.10 8.48 0.45
N SER A 30 8.74 7.94 1.48
CA SER A 30 10.00 8.46 2.02
C SER A 30 11.01 7.33 2.19
N GLY A 31 12.28 7.58 1.85
CA GLY A 31 13.37 6.65 2.16
C GLY A 31 13.64 6.57 3.66
N SER A 32 14.03 5.39 4.15
CA SER A 32 14.60 5.20 5.48
C SER A 32 16.13 5.08 5.42
N GLU A 33 16.80 5.32 6.54
CA GLU A 33 18.26 5.12 6.68
C GLU A 33 18.69 3.67 6.38
N SER A 34 17.77 2.72 6.54
CA SER A 34 17.98 1.29 6.25
C SER A 34 17.83 0.91 4.77
N GLY A 35 17.57 1.88 3.88
CA GLY A 35 17.42 1.66 2.44
C GLY A 35 16.05 1.11 2.01
N TYR A 36 15.12 0.92 2.95
CA TYR A 36 13.73 0.57 2.64
C TYR A 36 12.92 1.84 2.34
N MET A 37 11.89 1.70 1.50
CA MET A 37 10.94 2.78 1.24
C MET A 37 9.77 2.64 2.22
N GLN A 38 9.62 3.62 3.10
CA GLN A 38 8.45 3.74 3.97
C GLN A 38 7.33 4.45 3.22
N VAL A 39 6.10 4.06 3.49
CA VAL A 39 4.92 4.69 2.89
C VAL A 39 3.87 5.01 3.94
N HIS A 40 3.32 6.21 3.83
CA HIS A 40 2.02 6.55 4.40
C HIS A 40 1.03 6.64 3.24
N ALA A 41 -0.04 5.86 3.29
CA ALA A 41 -1.03 5.79 2.23
C ALA A 41 -2.43 6.13 2.73
N THR A 42 -3.19 6.80 1.89
CA THR A 42 -4.60 7.13 2.13
C THR A 42 -5.44 6.49 1.03
N ALA A 43 -6.28 5.54 1.42
CA ALA A 43 -7.13 4.75 0.54
C ALA A 43 -8.59 5.20 0.68
N ILE A 44 -9.31 5.33 -0.43
CA ILE A 44 -10.77 5.51 -0.45
C ILE A 44 -11.39 4.21 -0.94
N LEU A 45 -12.22 3.60 -0.11
CA LEU A 45 -13.02 2.42 -0.45
C LEU A 45 -14.44 2.83 -0.78
N ARG A 46 -14.93 2.37 -1.92
CA ARG A 46 -16.32 2.60 -2.32
C ARG A 46 -17.24 1.77 -1.42
N GLY A 47 -18.01 2.46 -0.57
CA GLY A 47 -18.88 1.85 0.43
C GLY A 47 -18.21 1.68 1.79
N ARG A 48 -18.97 1.16 2.76
CA ARG A 48 -18.49 0.95 4.12
C ARG A 48 -17.59 -0.27 4.19
N VAL A 49 -16.35 -0.06 4.63
CA VAL A 49 -15.50 -1.16 5.07
C VAL A 49 -16.00 -1.68 6.41
N SER A 50 -16.25 -2.99 6.48
CA SER A 50 -16.51 -3.69 7.73
C SER A 50 -15.36 -4.64 8.03
N GLY A 51 -14.94 -4.69 9.29
CA GLY A 51 -13.84 -5.57 9.73
C GLY A 51 -12.44 -4.98 9.59
N LEU A 52 -12.30 -3.67 9.41
CA LEU A 52 -11.04 -2.95 9.65
C LEU A 52 -11.21 -1.99 10.81
N SER A 53 -10.26 -2.01 11.73
CA SER A 53 -10.19 -1.13 12.89
C SER A 53 -8.83 -0.43 12.96
N PRO A 54 -8.77 0.80 13.49
CA PRO A 54 -7.49 1.40 13.87
C PRO A 54 -6.68 0.43 14.74
N GLY A 55 -5.43 0.22 14.37
CA GLY A 55 -4.52 -0.72 15.03
C GLY A 55 -4.42 -2.09 14.36
N ASP A 56 -5.27 -2.43 13.39
CA ASP A 56 -5.12 -3.66 12.60
C ASP A 56 -3.76 -3.68 11.88
N GLN A 57 -3.07 -4.82 11.96
CA GLN A 57 -1.73 -5.04 11.41
C GLN A 57 -1.76 -6.08 10.29
N ASP A 58 -0.65 -6.19 9.57
CA ASP A 58 -0.45 -7.15 8.47
C ASP A 58 -1.52 -7.06 7.38
N VAL A 59 -2.00 -5.84 7.15
CA VAL A 59 -2.84 -5.54 6.01
C VAL A 59 -1.96 -5.50 4.75
N GLU A 60 -2.47 -6.06 3.65
CA GLU A 60 -1.81 -5.99 2.36
C GLU A 60 -2.62 -5.13 1.39
N ILE A 61 -1.92 -4.18 0.75
CA ILE A 61 -2.45 -3.37 -0.35
C ILE A 61 -1.55 -3.56 -1.54
N GLU A 62 -2.08 -4.10 -2.64
CA GLU A 62 -1.38 -4.11 -3.92
C GLU A 62 -1.74 -2.86 -4.73
N LEU A 63 -0.77 -2.32 -5.45
CA LEU A 63 -0.95 -1.10 -6.23
C LEU A 63 -0.04 -1.06 -7.45
N GLU A 64 -0.43 -0.22 -8.40
CA GLU A 64 0.38 0.15 -9.56
C GLU A 64 0.75 1.64 -9.45
N VAL A 65 2.05 1.94 -9.57
CA VAL A 65 2.62 3.30 -9.60
C VAL A 65 3.66 3.34 -10.72
N ASP A 66 3.58 4.37 -11.56
CA ASP A 66 4.49 4.59 -12.68
C ASP A 66 4.67 3.33 -13.59
N GLY A 67 3.59 2.55 -13.75
CA GLY A 67 3.57 1.31 -14.56
C GLY A 67 4.25 0.09 -13.92
N ALA A 68 4.68 0.21 -12.66
CA ALA A 68 5.24 -0.90 -11.88
C ALA A 68 4.30 -1.29 -10.74
N ARG A 69 4.28 -2.59 -10.40
CA ARG A 69 3.46 -3.13 -9.31
C ARG A 69 4.23 -3.16 -8.00
N TYR A 70 3.56 -2.75 -6.94
CA TYR A 70 4.06 -2.75 -5.59
C TYR A 70 3.02 -3.35 -4.63
N ARG A 71 3.48 -3.70 -3.44
CA ARG A 71 2.65 -3.97 -2.28
C ARG A 71 3.10 -3.07 -1.14
N ILE A 72 2.14 -2.64 -0.33
CA ILE A 72 2.42 -2.11 1.01
C ILE A 72 2.45 -3.31 1.94
N ALA A 73 3.65 -3.75 2.32
CA ALA A 73 3.87 -4.85 3.25
C ALA A 73 3.86 -4.33 4.70
N HIS A 74 3.54 -5.22 5.65
CA HIS A 74 3.46 -4.92 7.07
C HIS A 74 2.58 -3.69 7.37
N ALA A 75 1.51 -3.51 6.59
CA ALA A 75 0.72 -2.30 6.71
C ALA A 75 -0.08 -2.31 8.01
N GLN A 76 -0.05 -1.18 8.71
CA GLN A 76 -0.88 -0.93 9.88
C GLN A 76 -1.95 0.10 9.53
N VAL A 77 -3.18 -0.16 9.94
CA VAL A 77 -4.28 0.81 9.86
C VAL A 77 -4.12 1.82 10.99
N PHE A 78 -3.95 3.09 10.61
CA PHE A 78 -3.86 4.20 11.56
C PHE A 78 -5.23 4.76 11.90
N ASP A 79 -6.07 4.95 10.87
CA ASP A 79 -7.37 5.59 11.03
C ASP A 79 -8.38 5.09 9.98
N VAL A 80 -9.65 5.13 10.34
CA VAL A 80 -10.78 4.76 9.48
C VAL A 80 -11.92 5.76 9.70
N ASP A 81 -12.10 6.64 8.72
CA ASP A 81 -13.18 7.62 8.71
C ASP A 81 -14.31 7.19 7.77
N LEU A 82 -15.55 7.39 8.21
CA LEU A 82 -16.73 7.26 7.36
C LEU A 82 -17.06 8.61 6.74
N LEU A 83 -16.99 8.71 5.42
CA LEU A 83 -17.35 9.91 4.68
C LEU A 83 -18.87 10.03 4.56
N ALA A 84 -19.35 11.27 4.41
CA ALA A 84 -20.78 11.55 4.21
C ALA A 84 -21.37 10.89 2.94
N SER A 85 -20.52 10.56 1.95
CA SER A 85 -20.88 9.80 0.75
C SER A 85 -21.18 8.32 1.02
N GLY A 86 -20.88 7.81 2.21
CA GLY A 86 -20.96 6.39 2.56
C GLY A 86 -19.69 5.59 2.23
N GLU A 87 -18.65 6.26 1.75
CA GLU A 87 -17.32 5.70 1.50
C GLU A 87 -16.47 5.67 2.78
N SER A 88 -15.49 4.79 2.82
CA SER A 88 -14.52 4.74 3.92
C SER A 88 -13.16 5.29 3.47
N LEU A 89 -12.65 6.27 4.21
CA LEU A 89 -11.28 6.75 4.10
C LEU A 89 -10.43 5.96 5.09
N VAL A 90 -9.41 5.27 4.60
CA VAL A 90 -8.52 4.46 5.43
C VAL A 90 -7.10 4.95 5.29
N GLN A 91 -6.45 5.21 6.41
CA GLN A 91 -5.05 5.62 6.46
C GLN A 91 -4.20 4.44 6.92
N VAL A 92 -3.13 4.17 6.20
CA VAL A 92 -2.19 3.10 6.55
C VAL A 92 -0.74 3.56 6.48
N THR A 93 0.11 2.94 7.28
CA THR A 93 1.57 3.04 7.16
C THR A 93 2.15 1.67 6.88
N GLY A 94 3.23 1.58 6.12
CA GLY A 94 3.91 0.31 5.86
C GLY A 94 5.18 0.45 5.04
N VAL A 95 5.66 -0.67 4.51
CA VAL A 95 6.86 -0.73 3.65
C VAL A 95 6.43 -0.95 2.20
N LEU A 96 6.95 -0.13 1.29
CA LEU A 96 6.68 -0.29 -0.13
C LEU A 96 7.66 -1.31 -0.72
N GLU A 97 7.13 -2.45 -1.18
CA GLU A 97 7.89 -3.53 -1.80
C GLU A 97 7.43 -3.78 -3.23
N PRO A 98 8.34 -4.06 -4.17
CA PRO A 98 7.95 -4.38 -5.54
C PRO A 98 7.30 -5.77 -5.63
N VAL A 99 6.20 -5.89 -6.39
CA VAL A 99 5.50 -7.16 -6.63
C VAL A 99 5.98 -7.74 -7.95
N GLY A 100 6.63 -8.89 -7.90
CA GLY A 100 7.05 -9.61 -9.12
C GLY A 100 8.32 -9.08 -9.77
N LEU A 101 9.34 -8.67 -8.99
CA LEU A 101 10.69 -8.68 -9.55
C LEU A 101 11.14 -10.15 -9.70
N PRO A 102 11.70 -10.56 -10.86
CA PRO A 102 12.40 -11.82 -10.92
C PRO A 102 13.50 -11.83 -9.84
N GLU A 103 13.71 -12.98 -9.23
CA GLU A 103 14.68 -13.30 -8.16
C GLU A 103 16.17 -13.04 -8.53
N LYS A 104 16.45 -12.21 -9.54
CA LYS A 104 17.78 -11.93 -10.06
C LYS A 104 18.20 -10.49 -9.78
N ALA A 105 18.50 -10.20 -8.52
CA ALA A 105 19.37 -9.07 -8.16
C ALA A 105 20.28 -9.38 -6.95
N HIS A 106 20.56 -10.66 -6.65
CA HIS A 106 21.44 -11.06 -5.53
C HIS A 106 22.43 -12.20 -5.87
N ARG A 107 22.88 -12.29 -7.13
CA ARG A 107 24.09 -13.08 -7.46
C ARG A 107 24.95 -12.37 -8.50
N GLY A 108 25.87 -11.54 -8.02
CA GLY A 108 27.03 -11.07 -8.76
C GLY A 108 27.92 -10.29 -7.79
N GLY A 109 29.16 -10.67 -7.48
CA GLY A 109 29.91 -11.86 -7.83
C GLY A 109 30.94 -12.10 -6.72
N LEU A 110 31.14 -13.37 -6.39
CA LEU A 110 32.37 -13.85 -5.79
C LEU A 110 32.96 -14.80 -6.82
N GLN A 111 33.88 -14.27 -7.62
CA GLN A 111 34.97 -15.01 -8.23
C GLN A 111 36.24 -14.18 -8.05
#